data_AF-A0A9D7SGA0-F1
#
_entry.id   AF-A0A9D7SGA0-F1
#
_cell.length_a   1.000
_cell.length_b   1.000
_cell.length_c   1.000
_cell.angle_alpha   90.00
_cell.angle_beta   90.00
_cell.angle_gamma   90.00
#
_symmetry.space_group_name_H-M   'P 1'
#
loop_
_entity.id
_entity.type
_entity.pdbx_description
1 polymer ?
#
loop_
_entity_poly.entity_id
_entity_poly.type
_entity_poly.pdbx_seq_one_letter_code
_entity_poly.pdbx_strand_id
1 'polypeptide(L)'
;MSLLRPDLSDLLGYQRPSQPSSGLRLHMNEAAADWPQAAREALLARLRDLPFHRYPERQGELTERLQKRLGAPVGGLLLGPSSGALLDLVAMAGLGTGDSVAIPDPGFSLYPLLVRRHGGRVRLVPQGTGFPLEPWFAALDCRQVWLTLPNNPTGAWIAPEALEPLLAAAAARPEPPLVVLDEAYAEFGTTTHRLAVDRYPNVLLLRTFSKALASAAWRLGYLVGDPALIARLGTLQLPYSLPAPSLEALDVALDFAGEFEASVREVPGRRDRLSAALTNHRAAPSAANFLHVSPDPSPALEAAGMQARRLPGTEAARVSLPSEAETARLASALGATLPKPAPRPRRRLLALDIDGVLIDADRSFMEAVARALAERRPSLPWSDAVYTAFKRLGGFNNDFRLAAGALALAEAYGDVDLQPVIEGTHGRGFPELESRFQTLEPMAQALVQNHYTDTIQLERPLITLAELQATGRDLAILTGRPPEELVLAWQVLGFELPAVCDAAPHLRKPEPAGLLQLADAFRAEEILFVGDTIDDARCLRAAAALRPELQWRFAALGPDRDRFALPEDLSTASLRDLLPLLNEELP
;
A
#
# COMPACT_ATOMS: atom_id res chain seq x y z
N MET A 1 24.75 -39.45 -21.10
CA MET A 1 24.36 -38.86 -19.81
C MET A 1 24.14 -37.38 -20.04
N SER A 2 22.96 -36.85 -19.70
CA SER A 2 22.72 -35.41 -19.73
C SER A 2 23.47 -34.78 -18.54
N LEU A 3 24.27 -33.75 -18.78
CA LEU A 3 24.87 -32.93 -17.72
C LEU A 3 23.85 -31.98 -17.07
N LEU A 4 22.63 -31.92 -17.62
CA LEU A 4 21.53 -31.07 -17.16
C LEU A 4 20.44 -31.88 -16.47
N ARG A 5 19.74 -31.22 -15.54
CA ARG A 5 18.54 -31.71 -14.85
C ARG A 5 17.50 -32.25 -15.84
N PRO A 6 17.07 -33.53 -15.74
CA PRO A 6 16.15 -34.15 -16.70
C PRO A 6 14.78 -33.46 -16.80
N ASP A 7 14.29 -32.91 -15.68
CA ASP A 7 12.99 -32.23 -15.58
C ASP A 7 12.95 -30.86 -16.27
N LEU A 8 14.10 -30.37 -16.74
CA LEU A 8 14.25 -29.14 -17.51
C LEU A 8 14.54 -29.41 -19.00
N SER A 9 14.54 -30.68 -19.43
CA SER A 9 14.94 -31.06 -20.79
C SER A 9 14.01 -30.51 -21.89
N ASP A 10 12.75 -30.28 -21.58
CA ASP A 10 11.72 -29.65 -22.43
C ASP A 10 11.48 -28.16 -22.09
N LEU A 11 12.26 -27.58 -21.17
CA LEU A 11 12.09 -26.19 -20.77
C LEU A 11 12.56 -25.25 -21.89
N LEU A 12 11.61 -24.65 -22.61
CA LEU A 12 11.91 -23.64 -23.61
C LEU A 12 12.36 -22.33 -22.93
N GLY A 13 13.44 -21.75 -23.45
CA GLY A 13 13.88 -20.42 -23.03
C GLY A 13 12.80 -19.37 -23.29
N TYR A 14 12.73 -18.34 -22.44
CA TYR A 14 11.79 -17.23 -22.64
C TYR A 14 12.04 -16.56 -24.00
N GLN A 15 11.04 -16.62 -24.87
CA GLN A 15 11.09 -15.95 -26.16
C GLN A 15 10.52 -14.54 -26.04
N ARG A 16 11.42 -13.56 -26.13
CA ARG A 16 11.03 -12.15 -26.29
C ARG A 16 10.41 -11.99 -27.69
N PRO A 17 9.30 -11.24 -27.83
CA PRO A 17 8.82 -10.84 -29.15
C PRO A 17 9.90 -10.10 -29.92
N SER A 18 9.89 -10.27 -31.24
CA SER A 18 10.74 -9.52 -32.14
C SER A 18 10.52 -8.01 -31.96
N GLN A 19 11.62 -7.26 -31.86
CA GLN A 19 11.57 -5.80 -31.92
C GLN A 19 11.07 -5.38 -33.29
N PRO A 20 10.18 -4.38 -33.38
CA PRO A 20 9.80 -3.83 -34.67
C PRO A 20 10.98 -3.01 -35.22
N SER A 21 11.26 -3.15 -36.52
CA SER A 21 12.34 -2.40 -37.18
C SER A 21 12.05 -0.89 -37.29
N SER A 22 10.77 -0.51 -37.22
CA SER A 22 10.27 0.86 -37.24
C SER A 22 8.85 0.90 -36.67
N GLY A 23 8.37 2.08 -36.28
CA GLY A 23 6.99 2.28 -35.82
C GLY A 23 6.79 2.23 -34.30
N LEU A 24 5.52 2.17 -33.89
CA LEU A 24 5.11 2.31 -32.48
C LEU A 24 5.14 0.97 -31.74
N ARG A 25 5.86 0.91 -30.61
CA ARG A 25 5.99 -0.29 -29.79
C ARG A 25 4.85 -0.40 -28.77
N LEU A 26 3.88 -1.28 -29.04
CA LEU A 26 2.73 -1.51 -28.15
C LEU A 26 2.71 -2.93 -27.53
N HIS A 27 3.81 -3.67 -27.62
CA HIS A 27 3.87 -5.10 -27.29
C HIS A 27 4.54 -5.44 -25.94
N MET A 28 5.09 -4.45 -25.21
CA MET A 28 5.87 -4.68 -23.98
C MET A 28 5.32 -3.99 -22.71
N ASN A 29 4.21 -3.25 -22.81
CA ASN A 29 3.66 -2.43 -21.72
C ASN A 29 4.71 -1.46 -21.16
N GLU A 30 5.51 -0.84 -22.02
CA GLU A 30 6.46 0.20 -21.62
C GLU A 30 5.70 1.50 -21.35
N ALA A 31 6.30 2.41 -20.57
CA ALA A 31 5.74 3.75 -20.42
C ALA A 31 5.69 4.47 -21.78
N ALA A 32 4.66 5.28 -21.97
CA ALA A 32 4.45 6.04 -23.21
C ALA A 32 5.46 7.17 -23.39
N ALA A 33 6.02 7.69 -22.30
CA ALA A 33 6.98 8.78 -22.27
C ALA A 33 8.24 8.38 -21.50
N ASP A 34 9.35 9.01 -21.85
CA ASP A 34 10.59 8.96 -21.08
C ASP A 34 10.46 9.82 -19.81
N TRP A 35 11.49 9.81 -18.98
CA TRP A 35 11.57 10.63 -17.78
C TRP A 35 11.45 12.13 -18.09
N PRO A 36 10.85 12.92 -17.19
CA PRO A 36 10.87 14.36 -17.28
C PRO A 36 12.29 14.89 -17.50
N GLN A 37 12.43 15.97 -18.26
CA GLN A 37 13.73 16.49 -18.64
C GLN A 37 14.61 16.79 -17.41
N ALA A 38 14.04 17.43 -16.38
CA ALA A 38 14.75 17.76 -15.15
C ALA A 38 15.25 16.50 -14.42
N ALA A 39 14.44 15.43 -14.35
CA ALA A 39 14.84 14.15 -13.78
C ALA A 39 16.00 13.50 -14.57
N ARG A 40 15.96 13.57 -15.91
CA ARG A 40 17.06 13.08 -16.76
C ARG A 40 18.35 13.84 -16.53
N GLU A 41 18.28 15.17 -16.45
CA GLU A 41 19.43 16.02 -16.16
C GLU A 41 20.01 15.75 -14.77
N ALA A 42 19.16 15.58 -13.76
CA ALA A 42 19.56 15.21 -12.41
C ALA A 42 20.29 13.86 -12.38
N LEU A 43 19.76 12.85 -13.10
CA LEU A 43 20.42 11.55 -13.20
C LEU A 43 21.77 11.65 -13.91
N LEU A 44 21.85 12.36 -15.04
CA LEU A 44 23.10 12.53 -15.77
C LEU A 44 24.17 13.25 -14.93
N ALA A 45 23.77 14.20 -14.09
CA ALA A 45 24.67 14.84 -13.14
C ALA A 45 25.23 13.82 -12.13
N ARG A 46 24.38 12.97 -11.53
CA ARG A 46 24.83 11.93 -10.59
C ARG A 46 25.75 10.91 -11.23
N LEU A 47 25.42 10.47 -12.46
CA LEU A 47 26.24 9.50 -13.19
C LEU A 47 27.61 10.05 -13.61
N ARG A 48 27.74 11.37 -13.80
CA ARG A 48 29.01 12.01 -14.13
C ARG A 48 30.06 11.84 -13.02
N ASP A 49 29.61 11.90 -11.77
CA ASP A 49 30.48 11.87 -10.59
C ASP A 49 30.56 10.47 -9.94
N LEU A 50 29.80 9.49 -10.45
CA LEU A 50 29.73 8.14 -9.90
C LEU A 50 31.03 7.34 -10.17
N PRO A 51 31.72 6.81 -9.15
CA PRO A 51 32.94 6.04 -9.35
C PRO A 51 32.65 4.61 -9.83
N PHE A 52 32.70 4.37 -11.15
CA PHE A 52 32.37 3.08 -11.77
C PHE A 52 33.28 1.89 -11.36
N HIS A 53 34.40 2.13 -10.69
CA HIS A 53 35.33 1.10 -10.22
C HIS A 53 35.02 0.60 -8.80
N ARG A 54 33.92 1.08 -8.17
CA ARG A 54 33.52 0.74 -6.80
C ARG A 54 32.22 -0.04 -6.77
N TYR A 55 32.04 -0.83 -5.71
CA TYR A 55 30.78 -1.51 -5.43
C TYR A 55 29.68 -0.52 -5.03
N PRO A 56 28.40 -0.87 -5.24
CA PRO A 56 27.27 -0.07 -4.79
C PRO A 56 27.18 -0.06 -3.25
N GLU A 57 27.16 1.11 -2.63
CA GLU A 57 27.08 1.27 -1.16
C GLU A 57 25.73 1.82 -0.67
N ARG A 58 24.94 2.43 -1.55
CA ARG A 58 23.69 3.15 -1.20
C ARG A 58 22.44 2.29 -1.08
N GLN A 59 22.54 0.97 -1.24
CA GLN A 59 21.36 0.08 -1.24
C GLN A 59 20.59 0.15 0.08
N GLY A 60 21.27 0.16 1.23
CA GLY A 60 20.62 0.23 2.55
C GLY A 60 19.86 1.53 2.76
N GLU A 61 20.51 2.67 2.50
CA GLU A 61 19.94 4.02 2.55
C GLU A 61 18.67 4.13 1.69
N LEU A 62 18.73 3.68 0.43
CA LEU A 62 17.60 3.79 -0.49
C LEU A 62 16.47 2.82 -0.17
N THR A 63 16.79 1.66 0.40
CA THR A 63 15.79 0.72 0.93
C THR A 63 15.04 1.36 2.09
N GLU A 64 15.74 2.01 3.03
CA GLU A 64 15.12 2.72 4.16
C GLU A 64 14.27 3.90 3.68
N ARG A 65 14.78 4.70 2.73
CA ARG A 65 14.03 5.81 2.13
C ARG A 65 12.72 5.34 1.49
N LEU A 66 12.78 4.26 0.71
CA LEU A 66 11.61 3.67 0.07
C LEU A 66 10.65 3.07 1.10
N GLN A 67 11.17 2.36 2.11
CA GLN A 67 10.38 1.77 3.21
C GLN A 67 9.57 2.84 3.93
N LYS A 68 10.20 3.95 4.33
CA LYS A 68 9.52 5.08 5.00
C LYS A 68 8.44 5.66 4.10
N ARG A 69 8.75 5.94 2.84
CA ARG A 69 7.80 6.54 1.89
C ARG A 69 6.58 5.66 1.60
N LEU A 70 6.74 4.33 1.63
CA LEU A 70 5.65 3.36 1.43
C LEU A 70 4.90 2.98 2.72
N GLY A 71 5.33 3.50 3.87
CA GLY A 71 4.82 3.07 5.17
C GLY A 71 5.00 1.57 5.39
N ALA A 72 6.06 0.96 4.84
CA ALA A 72 6.33 -0.47 5.03
C ALA A 72 6.85 -0.74 6.46
N PRO A 73 6.57 -1.92 7.04
CA PRO A 73 7.14 -2.31 8.32
C PRO A 73 8.66 -2.18 8.31
N VAL A 74 9.25 -1.88 9.47
CA VAL A 74 10.72 -1.86 9.59
C VAL A 74 11.28 -3.24 9.28
N GLY A 75 12.17 -3.31 8.28
CA GLY A 75 12.70 -4.58 7.78
C GLY A 75 11.72 -5.37 6.90
N GLY A 76 10.53 -4.85 6.62
CA GLY A 76 9.49 -5.46 5.79
C GLY A 76 9.60 -5.12 4.29
N LEU A 77 10.73 -4.59 3.83
CA LEU A 77 10.97 -4.27 2.42
C LEU A 77 12.29 -4.87 1.91
N LEU A 78 12.23 -5.54 0.75
CA LEU A 78 13.42 -6.01 0.03
C LEU A 78 13.50 -5.37 -1.36
N LEU A 79 14.51 -4.52 -1.59
CA LEU A 79 14.82 -3.97 -2.91
C LEU A 79 15.61 -5.00 -3.74
N GLY A 80 15.30 -5.13 -5.04
CA GLY A 80 15.95 -6.11 -5.91
C GLY A 80 15.95 -5.78 -7.40
N PRO A 81 16.71 -6.53 -8.21
CA PRO A 81 17.09 -6.16 -9.58
C PRO A 81 15.97 -6.31 -10.62
N SER A 82 14.76 -6.72 -10.25
CA SER A 82 13.51 -6.61 -11.01
C SER A 82 12.44 -7.47 -10.37
N SER A 83 11.18 -7.28 -10.77
CA SER A 83 10.10 -8.19 -10.37
C SER A 83 10.35 -9.65 -10.75
N GLY A 84 10.89 -9.92 -11.94
CA GLY A 84 11.22 -11.29 -12.36
C GLY A 84 12.32 -11.94 -11.52
N ALA A 85 13.35 -11.18 -11.12
CA ALA A 85 14.41 -11.68 -10.25
C ALA A 85 13.93 -11.87 -8.80
N LEU A 86 13.01 -11.03 -8.34
CA LEU A 86 12.38 -11.19 -7.02
C LEU A 86 11.44 -12.41 -7.00
N LEU A 87 10.64 -12.65 -8.04
CA LEU A 87 9.86 -13.89 -8.17
C LEU A 87 10.74 -15.13 -8.22
N ASP A 88 11.90 -15.04 -8.88
CA ASP A 88 12.89 -16.11 -8.88
C ASP A 88 13.42 -16.41 -7.48
N LEU A 89 13.71 -15.36 -6.71
CA LEU A 89 14.13 -15.47 -5.31
C LEU A 89 13.03 -16.11 -4.44
N VAL A 90 11.78 -15.73 -4.64
CA VAL A 90 10.63 -16.32 -3.93
C VAL A 90 10.47 -17.80 -4.27
N ALA A 91 10.59 -18.16 -5.55
CA ALA A 91 10.56 -19.55 -5.98
C ALA A 91 11.72 -20.36 -5.38
N MET A 92 12.93 -19.82 -5.40
CA MET A 92 14.12 -20.44 -4.82
C MET A 92 13.97 -20.67 -3.31
N ALA A 93 13.41 -19.69 -2.60
CA ALA A 93 13.29 -19.72 -1.15
C ALA A 93 12.20 -20.69 -0.66
N GLY A 94 11.14 -20.86 -1.46
CA GLY A 94 9.91 -21.50 -0.99
C GLY A 94 9.55 -22.83 -1.66
N LEU A 95 10.24 -23.24 -2.73
CA LEU A 95 9.93 -24.46 -3.48
C LEU A 95 10.96 -25.57 -3.29
N GLY A 96 10.47 -26.76 -2.96
CA GLY A 96 11.15 -28.04 -3.15
C GLY A 96 10.73 -28.72 -4.46
N THR A 97 11.43 -29.81 -4.80
CA THR A 97 11.05 -30.63 -5.96
C THR A 97 9.68 -31.27 -5.74
N GLY A 98 8.75 -31.02 -6.65
CA GLY A 98 7.39 -31.57 -6.62
C GLY A 98 6.35 -30.66 -5.98
N ASP A 99 6.75 -29.58 -5.29
CA ASP A 99 5.84 -28.56 -4.79
C ASP A 99 5.06 -27.91 -5.93
N SER A 100 3.80 -27.54 -5.70
CA SER A 100 2.97 -26.88 -6.70
C SER A 100 2.86 -25.37 -6.45
N VAL A 101 2.78 -24.61 -7.55
CA VAL A 101 2.47 -23.18 -7.54
C VAL A 101 1.25 -22.91 -8.40
N ALA A 102 0.24 -22.28 -7.80
CA ALA A 102 -0.96 -21.85 -8.49
C ALA A 102 -0.72 -20.51 -9.20
N ILE A 103 -1.02 -20.43 -10.50
CA ILE A 103 -0.81 -19.23 -11.32
C ILE A 103 -2.02 -18.99 -12.25
N PRO A 104 -2.29 -17.75 -12.68
CA PRO A 104 -3.44 -17.46 -13.53
C PRO A 104 -3.29 -18.05 -14.94
N ASP A 105 -4.41 -18.41 -15.55
CA ASP A 105 -4.53 -18.83 -16.96
C ASP A 105 -5.64 -18.06 -17.71
N PRO A 106 -5.30 -17.22 -18.71
CA PRO A 106 -3.95 -16.85 -19.11
C PRO A 106 -3.28 -15.94 -18.08
N GLY A 107 -1.96 -16.07 -17.93
CA GLY A 107 -1.17 -15.36 -16.93
C GLY A 107 0.17 -14.85 -17.45
N PHE A 108 1.00 -14.34 -16.54
CA PHE A 108 2.31 -13.82 -16.90
C PHE A 108 3.22 -14.96 -17.36
N SER A 109 3.62 -14.93 -18.63
CA SER A 109 4.35 -16.03 -19.29
C SER A 109 5.71 -16.39 -18.68
N LEU A 110 6.23 -15.57 -17.77
CA LEU A 110 7.45 -15.88 -17.03
C LEU A 110 7.21 -16.89 -15.89
N TYR A 111 6.01 -16.95 -15.30
CA TYR A 111 5.76 -17.79 -14.13
C TYR A 111 6.05 -19.27 -14.33
N PRO A 112 5.57 -19.94 -15.41
CA PRO A 112 5.86 -21.36 -15.61
C PRO A 112 7.36 -21.65 -15.67
N LEU A 113 8.14 -20.76 -16.28
CA LEU A 113 9.59 -20.87 -16.36
C LEU A 113 10.25 -20.79 -14.98
N LEU A 114 9.85 -19.82 -14.16
CA LEU A 114 10.41 -19.64 -12.81
C LEU A 114 10.10 -20.82 -11.90
N VAL A 115 8.85 -21.28 -11.90
CA VAL A 115 8.40 -22.41 -11.08
C VAL A 115 9.14 -23.69 -11.47
N ARG A 116 9.17 -24.02 -12.77
CA ARG A 116 9.82 -25.24 -13.26
C ARG A 116 11.32 -25.23 -13.02
N ARG A 117 12.00 -24.09 -13.18
CA ARG A 117 13.45 -23.97 -12.91
C ARG A 117 13.83 -24.42 -11.49
N HIS A 118 12.96 -24.21 -10.51
CA HIS A 118 13.14 -24.63 -9.12
C HIS A 118 12.54 -26.00 -8.79
N GLY A 119 12.12 -26.78 -9.81
CA GLY A 119 11.58 -28.12 -9.61
C GLY A 119 10.10 -28.15 -9.19
N GLY A 120 9.45 -26.99 -9.21
CA GLY A 120 8.02 -26.88 -8.91
C GLY A 120 7.14 -27.31 -10.08
N ARG A 121 5.90 -27.64 -9.76
CA ARG A 121 4.81 -27.96 -10.69
C ARG A 121 3.88 -26.76 -10.81
N VAL A 122 3.45 -26.47 -12.04
CA VAL A 122 2.51 -25.38 -12.30
C VAL A 122 1.09 -25.90 -12.19
N ARG A 123 0.26 -25.25 -11.38
CA ARG A 123 -1.19 -25.40 -11.39
C ARG A 123 -1.81 -24.18 -12.04
N LEU A 124 -2.36 -24.36 -13.25
CA LEU A 124 -3.07 -23.30 -13.96
C LEU A 124 -4.45 -23.10 -13.34
N VAL A 125 -4.77 -21.87 -12.97
CA VAL A 125 -6.07 -21.48 -12.42
C VAL A 125 -6.82 -20.65 -13.46
N PRO A 126 -7.97 -21.11 -13.97
CA PRO A 126 -8.74 -20.37 -14.97
C PRO A 126 -9.10 -18.97 -14.48
N GLN A 127 -8.61 -17.96 -15.20
CA GLN A 127 -8.68 -16.55 -14.83
C GLN A 127 -9.49 -15.74 -15.85
N GLY A 128 -9.23 -15.98 -17.14
CA GLY A 128 -9.82 -15.21 -18.23
C GLY A 128 -9.68 -13.68 -18.05
N THR A 129 -10.68 -12.94 -18.52
CA THR A 129 -10.74 -11.47 -18.43
C THR A 129 -11.56 -10.97 -17.23
N GLY A 130 -12.12 -11.86 -16.40
CA GLY A 130 -13.10 -11.50 -15.36
C GLY A 130 -12.66 -11.70 -13.90
N PHE A 131 -11.51 -12.33 -13.63
CA PHE A 131 -11.05 -12.63 -12.26
C PHE A 131 -12.07 -13.42 -11.41
N PRO A 132 -12.47 -14.65 -11.82
CA PRO A 132 -13.31 -15.49 -10.98
C PRO A 132 -12.53 -15.94 -9.74
N LEU A 133 -13.11 -15.79 -8.55
CA LEU A 133 -12.42 -16.10 -7.29
C LEU A 133 -12.52 -17.59 -6.93
N GLU A 134 -13.62 -18.24 -7.29
CA GLU A 134 -13.97 -19.60 -6.90
C GLU A 134 -12.87 -20.63 -7.24
N PRO A 135 -12.24 -20.61 -8.44
CA PRO A 135 -11.17 -21.54 -8.78
C PRO A 135 -9.92 -21.42 -7.88
N TRP A 136 -9.69 -20.24 -7.28
CA TRP A 136 -8.52 -20.00 -6.43
C TRP A 136 -8.60 -20.69 -5.09
N PHE A 137 -9.79 -20.86 -4.52
CA PHE A 137 -9.96 -21.59 -3.25
C PHE A 137 -9.48 -23.04 -3.36
N ALA A 138 -9.71 -23.67 -4.51
CA ALA A 138 -9.25 -25.04 -4.77
C ALA A 138 -7.73 -25.14 -4.95
N ALA A 139 -7.02 -24.01 -5.09
CA ALA A 139 -5.59 -23.93 -5.30
C ALA A 139 -4.80 -23.55 -4.02
N LEU A 140 -5.49 -23.35 -2.89
CA LEU A 140 -4.89 -23.09 -1.58
C LEU A 140 -4.18 -24.32 -0.97
N ASP A 141 -4.23 -25.46 -1.65
CA ASP A 141 -3.44 -26.66 -1.36
C ASP A 141 -2.01 -26.60 -1.93
N CYS A 142 -1.74 -25.64 -2.82
CA CYS A 142 -0.43 -25.43 -3.40
C CYS A 142 0.54 -24.83 -2.39
N ARG A 143 1.85 -25.02 -2.61
CA ARG A 143 2.89 -24.42 -1.76
C ARG A 143 2.88 -22.89 -1.86
N GLN A 144 2.58 -22.36 -3.04
CA GLN A 144 2.48 -20.93 -3.30
C GLN A 144 1.31 -20.62 -4.24
N VAL A 145 0.76 -19.42 -4.12
CA VAL A 145 -0.29 -18.88 -4.98
C VAL A 145 0.19 -17.53 -5.50
N TRP A 146 0.36 -17.38 -6.82
CA TRP A 146 0.82 -16.13 -7.43
C TRP A 146 -0.31 -15.48 -8.21
N LEU A 147 -0.77 -14.33 -7.73
CA LEU A 147 -1.82 -13.52 -8.33
C LEU A 147 -1.20 -12.32 -9.02
N THR A 148 -1.56 -12.06 -10.28
CA THR A 148 -1.14 -10.86 -10.99
C THR A 148 -2.28 -9.83 -10.96
N LEU A 149 -2.04 -8.68 -10.34
CA LEU A 149 -3.06 -7.72 -9.96
C LEU A 149 -2.62 -6.29 -10.33
N PRO A 150 -3.10 -5.71 -11.44
CA PRO A 150 -3.90 -6.29 -12.54
C PRO A 150 -3.21 -7.42 -13.35
N ASN A 151 -4.01 -8.35 -13.89
CA ASN A 151 -3.51 -9.53 -14.62
C ASN A 151 -2.90 -9.16 -15.98
N ASN A 152 -1.77 -9.78 -16.32
CA ASN A 152 -1.16 -9.72 -17.64
C ASN A 152 -1.27 -11.10 -18.28
N PRO A 153 -1.99 -11.27 -19.42
CA PRO A 153 -2.26 -10.24 -20.43
C PRO A 153 -3.67 -9.63 -20.44
N THR A 154 -4.56 -9.98 -19.52
CA THR A 154 -6.00 -9.69 -19.70
C THR A 154 -6.45 -8.33 -19.19
N GLY A 155 -5.70 -7.72 -18.27
CA GLY A 155 -6.07 -6.48 -17.59
C GLY A 155 -7.01 -6.69 -16.40
N ALA A 156 -7.52 -7.92 -16.22
CA ALA A 156 -8.46 -8.28 -15.16
C ALA A 156 -7.91 -7.94 -13.78
N TRP A 157 -8.77 -7.44 -12.90
CA TRP A 157 -8.40 -7.02 -11.55
C TRP A 157 -9.58 -7.28 -10.63
N ILE A 158 -9.27 -7.54 -9.36
CA ILE A 158 -10.23 -7.75 -8.28
C ILE A 158 -9.93 -6.74 -7.18
N ALA A 159 -10.96 -6.22 -6.54
CA ALA A 159 -10.82 -5.27 -5.45
C ALA A 159 -10.29 -5.95 -4.17
N PRO A 160 -9.56 -5.23 -3.30
CA PRO A 160 -9.06 -5.78 -2.04
C PRO A 160 -10.15 -6.48 -1.21
N GLU A 161 -11.33 -5.88 -1.10
CA GLU A 161 -12.46 -6.41 -0.33
C GLU A 161 -13.00 -7.72 -0.91
N ALA A 162 -12.97 -7.83 -2.24
CA ALA A 162 -13.42 -9.04 -2.93
C ALA A 162 -12.35 -10.14 -2.89
N LEU A 163 -11.07 -9.81 -2.74
CA LEU A 163 -9.98 -10.78 -2.58
C LEU A 163 -9.85 -11.28 -1.14
N GLU A 164 -10.27 -10.47 -0.17
CA GLU A 164 -10.15 -10.73 1.27
C GLU A 164 -10.56 -12.15 1.70
N PRO A 165 -11.71 -12.72 1.25
CA PRO A 165 -12.10 -14.07 1.66
C PRO A 165 -11.10 -15.15 1.25
N LEU A 166 -10.40 -14.97 0.12
CA LEU A 166 -9.35 -15.91 -0.31
C LEU A 166 -8.10 -15.78 0.56
N LEU A 167 -7.71 -14.55 0.92
CA LEU A 167 -6.54 -14.30 1.78
C LEU A 167 -6.77 -14.85 3.19
N ALA A 168 -7.95 -14.59 3.76
CA ALA A 168 -8.37 -15.15 5.04
C ALA A 168 -8.36 -16.69 5.00
N ALA A 169 -8.93 -17.29 3.95
CA ALA A 169 -8.94 -18.75 3.78
C ALA A 169 -7.53 -19.33 3.62
N ALA A 170 -6.63 -18.63 2.93
CA ALA A 170 -5.23 -19.03 2.79
C ALA A 170 -4.49 -19.00 4.13
N ALA A 171 -4.64 -17.92 4.90
CA ALA A 171 -4.02 -17.75 6.20
C ALA A 171 -4.53 -18.76 7.25
N ALA A 172 -5.80 -19.17 7.15
CA ALA A 172 -6.41 -20.14 8.06
C ALA A 172 -6.00 -21.61 7.81
N ARG A 173 -5.22 -21.90 6.76
CA ARG A 173 -4.73 -23.26 6.49
C ARG A 173 -3.74 -23.68 7.59
N PRO A 174 -3.69 -24.97 7.98
CA PRO A 174 -2.67 -25.47 8.90
C PRO A 174 -1.24 -25.24 8.40
N GLU A 175 -1.07 -25.32 7.08
CA GLU A 175 0.14 -24.93 6.36
C GLU A 175 -0.27 -23.85 5.33
N PRO A 176 -0.20 -22.56 5.71
CA PRO A 176 -0.56 -21.46 4.83
C PRO A 176 0.32 -21.45 3.57
N PRO A 177 -0.28 -21.36 2.36
CA PRO A 177 0.51 -21.10 1.17
C PRO A 177 1.12 -19.69 1.24
N LEU A 178 2.30 -19.52 0.65
CA LEU A 178 2.80 -18.18 0.38
C LEU A 178 1.97 -17.56 -0.75
N VAL A 179 1.27 -16.46 -0.47
CA VAL A 179 0.49 -15.72 -1.47
C VAL A 179 1.33 -14.55 -1.98
N VAL A 180 1.65 -14.55 -3.27
CA VAL A 180 2.36 -13.45 -3.92
C VAL A 180 1.36 -12.62 -4.70
N LEU A 181 1.24 -11.34 -4.34
CA LEU A 181 0.46 -10.34 -5.05
C LEU A 181 1.40 -9.55 -5.96
N ASP A 182 1.48 -9.93 -7.24
CA ASP A 182 2.26 -9.23 -8.26
C ASP A 182 1.51 -8.01 -8.78
N GLU A 183 1.84 -6.87 -8.16
CA GLU A 183 1.28 -5.54 -8.40
C GLU A 183 2.10 -4.71 -9.40
N ALA A 184 2.68 -5.35 -10.42
CA ALA A 184 3.48 -4.65 -11.43
C ALA A 184 2.74 -3.55 -12.22
N TYR A 185 1.41 -3.51 -12.17
CA TYR A 185 0.56 -2.52 -12.85
C TYR A 185 -0.37 -1.77 -11.89
N ALA A 186 -0.17 -1.87 -10.58
CA ALA A 186 -1.09 -1.32 -9.58
C ALA A 186 -1.24 0.20 -9.66
N GLU A 187 -0.24 0.91 -10.20
CA GLU A 187 -0.30 2.36 -10.33
C GLU A 187 -1.36 2.87 -11.32
N PHE A 188 -1.85 2.00 -12.22
CA PHE A 188 -2.89 2.30 -13.19
C PHE A 188 -4.30 1.91 -12.70
N GLY A 189 -4.40 1.30 -11.51
CA GLY A 189 -5.65 0.93 -10.86
C GLY A 189 -6.27 2.05 -10.03
N THR A 190 -7.40 1.76 -9.40
CA THR A 190 -8.06 2.65 -8.42
C THR A 190 -7.54 2.43 -7.01
N THR A 191 -7.41 1.18 -6.62
CA THR A 191 -6.89 0.77 -5.31
C THR A 191 -5.82 -0.31 -5.44
N THR A 192 -5.12 -0.58 -4.35
CA THR A 192 -4.08 -1.61 -4.26
C THR A 192 -4.31 -2.53 -3.07
N HIS A 193 -3.70 -3.71 -3.07
CA HIS A 193 -3.81 -4.71 -2.01
C HIS A 193 -2.78 -4.48 -0.89
N ARG A 194 -2.26 -3.24 -0.79
CA ARG A 194 -1.17 -2.89 0.13
C ARG A 194 -1.46 -3.27 1.58
N LEU A 195 -2.71 -3.09 2.03
CA LEU A 195 -3.12 -3.36 3.42
C LEU A 195 -3.15 -4.86 3.76
N ALA A 196 -3.23 -5.74 2.76
CA ALA A 196 -3.23 -7.18 2.99
C ALA A 196 -1.92 -7.68 3.60
N VAL A 197 -0.79 -7.01 3.32
CA VAL A 197 0.53 -7.40 3.82
C VAL A 197 0.61 -7.29 5.34
N ASP A 198 0.05 -6.23 5.91
CA ASP A 198 0.07 -6.00 7.35
C ASP A 198 -0.92 -6.92 8.09
N ARG A 199 -1.97 -7.39 7.40
CA ARG A 199 -2.98 -8.32 7.94
C ARG A 199 -2.55 -9.78 7.89
N TYR A 200 -1.81 -10.19 6.87
CA TYR A 200 -1.51 -11.59 6.59
C TYR A 200 0.00 -11.84 6.44
N PRO A 201 0.66 -12.48 7.42
CA PRO A 201 2.11 -12.73 7.37
C PRO A 201 2.57 -13.62 6.20
N ASN A 202 1.67 -14.42 5.63
CA ASN A 202 1.92 -15.27 4.46
C ASN A 202 1.63 -14.55 3.12
N VAL A 203 1.35 -13.25 3.12
CA VAL A 203 1.17 -12.43 1.92
C VAL A 203 2.43 -11.62 1.63
N LEU A 204 2.84 -11.63 0.37
CA LEU A 204 3.98 -10.89 -0.14
C LEU A 204 3.55 -10.05 -1.34
N LEU A 205 3.72 -8.73 -1.24
CA LEU A 205 3.43 -7.80 -2.32
C LEU A 205 4.69 -7.58 -3.16
N LEU A 206 4.56 -7.69 -4.48
CA LEU A 206 5.64 -7.44 -5.42
C LEU A 206 5.32 -6.24 -6.30
N ARG A 207 6.25 -5.30 -6.42
CA ARG A 207 6.12 -4.13 -7.32
C ARG A 207 7.37 -3.87 -8.14
N THR A 208 7.22 -3.08 -9.19
CA THR A 208 8.27 -2.78 -10.16
C THR A 208 8.31 -1.30 -10.53
N PHE A 209 9.51 -0.76 -10.74
CA PHE A 209 9.68 0.59 -11.27
C PHE A 209 9.52 0.64 -12.80
N SER A 210 9.44 -0.54 -13.45
CA SER A 210 9.52 -0.65 -14.91
C SER A 210 8.36 -0.02 -15.68
N LYS A 211 7.21 0.16 -15.03
CA LYS A 211 5.95 0.55 -15.67
C LYS A 211 5.63 2.01 -15.40
N ALA A 212 5.03 2.30 -14.25
CA ALA A 212 4.56 3.63 -13.89
C ALA A 212 5.66 4.69 -13.89
N LEU A 213 6.86 4.33 -13.41
CA LEU A 213 8.00 5.25 -13.28
C LEU A 213 8.92 5.25 -14.51
N ALA A 214 8.44 4.78 -15.66
CA ALA A 214 9.20 4.73 -16.93
C ALA A 214 10.63 4.14 -16.81
N SER A 215 10.85 3.24 -15.84
CA SER A 215 12.18 2.80 -15.42
C SER A 215 12.51 1.36 -15.85
N ALA A 216 11.98 0.93 -17.00
CA ALA A 216 12.17 -0.43 -17.50
C ALA A 216 13.66 -0.78 -17.70
N ALA A 217 14.49 0.21 -18.06
CA ALA A 217 15.93 0.07 -18.27
C ALA A 217 16.72 -0.10 -16.97
N TRP A 218 16.24 0.45 -15.85
CA TRP A 218 16.98 0.48 -14.58
C TRP A 218 16.91 -0.81 -13.78
N ARG A 219 16.01 -1.73 -14.16
CA ARG A 219 15.91 -3.08 -13.59
C ARG A 219 15.82 -3.03 -12.06
N LEU A 220 14.71 -2.47 -11.57
CA LEU A 220 14.42 -2.41 -10.15
C LEU A 220 13.00 -2.88 -9.87
N GLY A 221 12.83 -3.54 -8.75
CA GLY A 221 11.56 -3.86 -8.12
C GLY A 221 11.77 -4.05 -6.62
N TYR A 222 10.68 -4.26 -5.90
CA TYR A 222 10.74 -4.51 -4.47
C TYR A 222 9.66 -5.46 -4.02
N LEU A 223 9.91 -6.12 -2.89
CA LEU A 223 8.94 -6.88 -2.13
C LEU A 223 8.56 -6.10 -0.87
N VAL A 224 7.28 -6.16 -0.49
CA VAL A 224 6.79 -5.75 0.82
C VAL A 224 6.13 -6.96 1.47
N GLY A 225 6.51 -7.27 2.70
CA GLY A 225 6.06 -8.47 3.40
C GLY A 225 6.30 -8.39 4.89
N ASP A 226 5.92 -9.45 5.60
CA ASP A 226 6.31 -9.65 6.99
C ASP A 226 7.86 -9.52 7.15
N PRO A 227 8.35 -8.75 8.15
CA PRO A 227 9.79 -8.56 8.35
C PRO A 227 10.59 -9.85 8.51
N ALA A 228 10.03 -10.89 9.15
CA ALA A 228 10.74 -12.16 9.31
C ALA A 228 10.86 -12.88 7.97
N LEU A 229 9.80 -12.90 7.15
CA LEU A 229 9.84 -13.44 5.79
C LEU A 229 10.85 -12.68 4.92
N ILE A 230 10.80 -11.35 4.94
CA ILE A 230 11.70 -10.49 4.17
C ILE A 230 13.17 -10.71 4.57
N ALA A 231 13.45 -10.80 5.87
CA ALA A 231 14.80 -11.10 6.36
C ALA A 231 15.32 -12.43 5.80
N ARG A 232 14.49 -13.48 5.76
CA ARG A 232 14.86 -14.78 5.18
C ARG A 232 15.14 -14.67 3.69
N LEU A 233 14.28 -13.99 2.92
CA LEU A 233 14.50 -13.75 1.49
C LEU A 233 15.79 -12.96 1.24
N GLY A 234 16.07 -11.96 2.08
CA GLY A 234 17.29 -11.15 2.02
C GLY A 234 18.57 -11.97 2.13
N THR A 235 18.59 -13.04 2.93
CA THR A 235 19.77 -13.93 3.04
C THR A 235 20.10 -14.71 1.78
N LEU A 236 19.12 -14.84 0.86
CA LEU A 236 19.26 -15.56 -0.39
C LEU A 236 19.55 -14.63 -1.58
N GLN A 237 19.42 -13.31 -1.39
CA GLN A 237 19.78 -12.34 -2.41
C GLN A 237 21.31 -12.24 -2.52
N LEU A 238 21.82 -12.23 -3.75
CA LEU A 238 23.24 -12.04 -3.98
C LEU A 238 23.70 -10.66 -3.46
N PRO A 239 24.85 -10.58 -2.76
CA PRO A 239 25.47 -9.30 -2.40
C PRO A 239 25.72 -8.44 -3.64
N TYR A 240 25.53 -7.13 -3.52
CA TYR A 240 25.76 -6.16 -4.60
C TYR A 240 24.96 -6.46 -5.88
N SER A 241 23.77 -7.05 -5.76
CA SER A 241 22.92 -7.43 -6.89
C SER A 241 22.30 -6.25 -7.65
N LEU A 242 22.38 -5.03 -7.11
CA LEU A 242 21.85 -3.82 -7.70
C LEU A 242 22.98 -2.93 -8.25
N PRO A 243 23.01 -2.64 -9.58
CA PRO A 243 24.00 -1.73 -10.12
C PRO A 243 23.92 -0.34 -9.50
N ALA A 244 25.06 0.28 -9.19
CA ALA A 244 25.10 1.64 -8.63
C ALA A 244 24.35 2.69 -9.49
N PRO A 245 24.44 2.67 -10.85
CA PRO A 245 23.62 3.57 -11.67
C PRO A 245 22.12 3.38 -11.51
N SER A 246 21.65 2.15 -11.27
CA SER A 246 20.23 1.88 -11.00
C SER A 246 19.80 2.45 -9.66
N LEU A 247 20.66 2.38 -8.63
CA LEU A 247 20.40 3.00 -7.33
C LEU A 247 20.31 4.53 -7.46
N GLU A 248 21.19 5.16 -8.22
CA GLU A 248 21.10 6.60 -8.51
C GLU A 248 19.81 6.96 -9.25
N ALA A 249 19.38 6.10 -10.19
CA ALA A 249 18.11 6.28 -10.89
C ALA A 249 16.91 6.16 -9.93
N LEU A 250 16.90 5.17 -9.03
CA LEU A 250 15.85 5.07 -8.02
C LEU A 250 15.72 6.36 -7.21
N ASP A 251 16.85 6.86 -6.74
CA ASP A 251 16.89 8.01 -5.87
C ASP A 251 16.38 9.29 -6.57
N VAL A 252 16.75 9.50 -7.84
CA VAL A 252 16.16 10.56 -8.67
C VAL A 252 14.67 10.32 -8.91
N ALA A 253 14.24 9.09 -9.20
CA ALA A 253 12.83 8.80 -9.43
C ALA A 253 11.97 9.11 -8.18
N LEU A 254 12.53 8.94 -6.97
CA LEU A 254 11.88 9.31 -5.72
C LEU A 254 11.80 10.84 -5.52
N ASP A 255 12.84 11.58 -5.90
CA ASP A 255 12.84 13.06 -5.84
C ASP A 255 11.80 13.67 -6.80
N PHE A 256 11.60 13.04 -7.96
CA PHE A 256 10.73 13.53 -9.03
C PHE A 256 9.38 12.79 -9.10
N ALA A 257 9.00 12.06 -8.04
CA ALA A 257 7.83 11.17 -8.05
C ALA A 257 6.53 11.87 -8.48
N GLY A 258 6.31 13.12 -8.05
CA GLY A 258 5.13 13.90 -8.43
C GLY A 258 4.98 14.13 -9.94
N GLU A 259 6.09 14.32 -10.66
CA GLU A 259 6.08 14.52 -12.11
C GLU A 259 5.76 13.22 -12.86
N PHE A 260 6.27 12.09 -12.37
CA PHE A 260 5.90 10.78 -12.93
C PHE A 260 4.43 10.45 -12.67
N GLU A 261 3.95 10.69 -11.45
CA GLU A 261 2.57 10.40 -11.07
C GLU A 261 1.56 11.14 -11.93
N ALA A 262 1.83 12.40 -12.33
CA ALA A 262 0.96 13.16 -13.22
C ALA A 262 0.72 12.43 -14.55
N SER A 263 1.78 11.91 -15.19
CA SER A 263 1.67 11.16 -16.45
C SER A 263 0.94 9.82 -16.27
N VAL A 264 1.15 9.15 -15.12
CA VAL A 264 0.49 7.88 -14.80
C VAL A 264 -1.02 8.06 -14.60
N ARG A 265 -1.44 9.16 -13.96
CA ARG A 265 -2.84 9.48 -13.66
C ARG A 265 -3.73 9.68 -14.90
N GLU A 266 -3.13 9.97 -16.06
CA GLU A 266 -3.87 10.13 -17.32
C GLU A 266 -4.18 8.80 -18.02
N VAL A 267 -3.37 7.75 -17.76
CA VAL A 267 -3.45 6.48 -18.47
C VAL A 267 -4.82 5.80 -18.33
N PRO A 268 -5.47 5.73 -17.15
CA PRO A 268 -6.78 5.11 -17.01
C PRO A 268 -7.85 5.80 -17.87
N GLY A 269 -7.94 7.13 -17.80
CA GLY A 269 -8.92 7.89 -18.59
C GLY A 269 -8.68 7.76 -20.11
N ARG A 270 -7.43 7.63 -20.54
CA ARG A 270 -7.10 7.35 -21.94
C ARG A 270 -7.45 5.92 -22.37
N ARG A 271 -7.14 4.93 -21.52
CA ARG A 271 -7.51 3.52 -21.71
C ARG A 271 -9.02 3.36 -21.86
N ASP A 272 -9.79 3.97 -20.96
CA ASP A 272 -11.24 3.80 -20.91
C ASP A 272 -11.91 4.46 -22.13
N ARG A 273 -11.44 5.64 -22.55
CA ARG A 273 -11.88 6.29 -23.80
C ARG A 273 -11.57 5.45 -25.03
N LEU A 274 -10.36 4.90 -25.13
CA LEU A 274 -10.02 4.01 -26.25
C LEU A 274 -10.93 2.78 -26.24
N SER A 275 -11.07 2.12 -25.09
CA SER A 275 -11.93 0.94 -24.94
C SER A 275 -13.36 1.19 -25.39
N ALA A 276 -13.94 2.34 -25.01
CA ALA A 276 -15.30 2.72 -25.38
C ALA A 276 -15.45 3.12 -26.86
N ALA A 277 -14.38 3.59 -27.50
CA ALA A 277 -14.41 4.05 -28.90
C ALA A 277 -14.31 2.91 -29.92
N LEU A 278 -13.83 1.71 -29.51
CA LEU A 278 -13.70 0.57 -30.40
C LEU A 278 -15.08 0.00 -30.77
N THR A 279 -15.40 -0.01 -32.06
CA THR A 279 -16.67 -0.54 -32.61
C THR A 279 -16.49 -1.91 -33.25
N ASN A 280 -15.39 -2.11 -33.98
CA ASN A 280 -15.05 -3.36 -34.67
C ASN A 280 -14.27 -4.35 -33.80
N HIS A 281 -13.82 -3.89 -32.64
CA HIS A 281 -13.10 -4.68 -31.65
C HIS A 281 -13.75 -4.48 -30.28
N ARG A 282 -13.59 -5.48 -29.42
CA ARG A 282 -13.96 -5.43 -28.01
C ARG A 282 -12.69 -5.43 -27.18
N ALA A 283 -12.57 -4.43 -26.32
CA ALA A 283 -11.57 -4.40 -25.26
C ALA A 283 -12.18 -4.97 -23.97
N ALA A 284 -11.48 -5.89 -23.32
CA ALA A 284 -11.84 -6.34 -21.99
C ALA A 284 -11.63 -5.22 -20.96
N PRO A 285 -12.41 -5.19 -19.86
CA PRO A 285 -12.10 -4.34 -18.71
C PRO A 285 -10.65 -4.54 -18.27
N SER A 286 -9.95 -3.44 -18.04
CA SER A 286 -8.55 -3.46 -17.65
C SER A 286 -8.29 -2.44 -16.58
N ALA A 287 -7.48 -2.80 -15.58
CA ALA A 287 -6.93 -1.88 -14.59
C ALA A 287 -5.44 -1.58 -14.85
N ALA A 288 -4.88 -2.02 -15.98
CA ALA A 288 -3.47 -1.85 -16.33
C ALA A 288 -3.22 -0.73 -17.35
N ASN A 289 -1.97 -0.58 -17.82
CA ASN A 289 -1.59 0.31 -18.94
C ASN A 289 -1.71 -0.34 -20.33
N PHE A 290 -2.60 -1.32 -20.48
CA PHE A 290 -2.86 -2.01 -21.74
C PHE A 290 -4.31 -2.50 -21.80
N LEU A 291 -4.75 -2.89 -23.00
CA LEU A 291 -6.05 -3.53 -23.25
C LEU A 291 -5.84 -4.93 -23.82
N HIS A 292 -6.69 -5.87 -23.42
CA HIS A 292 -6.89 -7.13 -24.13
C HIS A 292 -7.98 -6.94 -25.17
N VAL A 293 -7.65 -7.05 -26.45
CA VAL A 293 -8.53 -6.68 -27.58
C VAL A 293 -8.82 -7.90 -28.45
N SER A 294 -10.10 -8.09 -28.78
CA SER A 294 -10.60 -9.19 -29.63
C SER A 294 -11.69 -8.70 -30.59
N PRO A 295 -11.79 -9.19 -31.84
CA PRO A 295 -10.83 -10.05 -32.52
C PRO A 295 -9.44 -9.39 -32.65
N ASP A 296 -8.38 -10.17 -32.90
CA ASP A 296 -6.98 -9.74 -32.90
C ASP A 296 -6.76 -8.49 -33.79
N PRO A 297 -6.44 -7.31 -33.21
CA PRO A 297 -6.23 -6.08 -33.97
C PRO A 297 -4.88 -6.02 -34.70
N SER A 298 -3.98 -6.97 -34.45
CA SER A 298 -2.59 -6.89 -34.90
C SER A 298 -2.43 -6.68 -36.41
N PRO A 299 -3.21 -7.31 -37.32
CA PRO A 299 -3.09 -7.04 -38.75
C PRO A 299 -3.33 -5.57 -39.13
N ALA A 300 -4.35 -4.93 -38.55
CA ALA A 300 -4.66 -3.53 -38.79
C ALA A 300 -3.57 -2.60 -38.19
N LEU A 301 -3.09 -2.95 -37.00
CA LEU A 301 -2.01 -2.20 -36.34
C LEU A 301 -0.69 -2.30 -37.10
N GLU A 302 -0.32 -3.50 -37.57
CA GLU A 302 0.90 -3.74 -38.34
C GLU A 302 0.88 -2.94 -39.66
N ALA A 303 -0.27 -2.88 -40.35
CA ALA A 303 -0.46 -2.05 -41.53
C ALA A 303 -0.30 -0.54 -41.25
N ALA A 304 -0.58 -0.10 -40.02
CA ALA A 304 -0.39 1.26 -39.54
C ALA A 304 0.99 1.50 -38.89
N GLY A 305 1.92 0.55 -38.96
CA GLY A 305 3.25 0.66 -38.35
C GLY A 305 3.24 0.61 -36.83
N MET A 306 2.33 -0.16 -36.23
CA MET A 306 2.22 -0.37 -34.79
C MET A 306 2.26 -1.86 -34.46
N GLN A 307 2.96 -2.23 -33.40
CA GLN A 307 3.12 -3.64 -33.01
C GLN A 307 2.48 -3.92 -31.65
N ALA A 308 1.39 -4.68 -31.66
CA ALA A 308 0.77 -5.23 -30.44
C ALA A 308 1.40 -6.58 -30.05
N ARG A 309 1.07 -7.06 -28.84
CA ARG A 309 1.46 -8.41 -28.39
C ARG A 309 0.35 -9.39 -28.75
N ARG A 310 0.53 -10.15 -29.83
CA ARG A 310 -0.32 -11.30 -30.16
C ARG A 310 -0.33 -12.32 -29.01
N LEU A 311 -1.48 -12.95 -28.77
CA LEU A 311 -1.67 -13.99 -27.77
C LEU A 311 -1.91 -15.33 -28.48
N PRO A 312 -0.86 -16.16 -28.68
CA PRO A 312 -0.97 -17.40 -29.45
C PRO A 312 -2.06 -18.34 -28.92
N GLY A 313 -2.77 -18.99 -29.83
CA GLY A 313 -3.89 -19.89 -29.47
C GLY A 313 -5.18 -19.14 -29.10
N THR A 314 -5.23 -17.82 -29.28
CA THR A 314 -6.42 -17.00 -29.03
C THR A 314 -6.69 -16.06 -30.22
N GLU A 315 -7.92 -15.57 -30.33
CA GLU A 315 -8.32 -14.54 -31.31
C GLU A 315 -8.13 -13.12 -30.74
N ALA A 316 -7.08 -12.91 -29.94
CA ALA A 316 -6.86 -11.65 -29.23
C ALA A 316 -5.40 -11.20 -29.23
N ALA A 317 -5.21 -9.90 -28.97
CA ALA A 317 -3.90 -9.33 -28.67
C ALA A 317 -3.96 -8.38 -27.48
N ARG A 318 -2.83 -8.22 -26.82
CA ARG A 318 -2.61 -7.20 -25.80
C ARG A 318 -1.99 -5.96 -26.42
N VAL A 319 -2.64 -4.81 -26.24
CA VAL A 319 -2.23 -3.53 -26.82
C VAL A 319 -1.87 -2.55 -25.69
N SER A 320 -0.61 -2.15 -25.60
CA SER A 320 -0.16 -1.14 -24.60
C SER A 320 -0.74 0.23 -24.92
N LEU A 321 -0.97 1.08 -23.91
CA LEU A 321 -1.45 2.45 -24.11
C LEU A 321 -0.28 3.42 -24.35
N PRO A 322 -0.12 3.98 -25.56
CA PRO A 322 0.92 4.96 -25.87
C PRO A 322 0.47 6.38 -25.45
N SER A 323 1.16 7.44 -25.89
CA SER A 323 0.79 8.83 -25.56
C SER A 323 -0.62 9.20 -26.07
N GLU A 324 -1.15 10.37 -25.68
CA GLU A 324 -2.46 10.84 -26.14
C GLU A 324 -2.56 10.91 -27.67
N ALA A 325 -1.58 11.57 -28.30
CA ALA A 325 -1.51 11.69 -29.76
C ALA A 325 -1.38 10.32 -30.46
N GLU A 326 -0.60 9.41 -29.87
CA GLU A 326 -0.45 8.05 -30.39
C GLU A 326 -1.69 7.20 -30.17
N THR A 327 -2.44 7.43 -29.10
CA THR A 327 -3.71 6.74 -28.85
C THR A 327 -4.76 7.16 -29.86
N ALA A 328 -4.76 8.43 -30.30
CA ALA A 328 -5.61 8.87 -31.40
C ALA A 328 -5.23 8.18 -32.74
N ARG A 329 -3.92 8.02 -33.02
CA ARG A 329 -3.46 7.24 -34.17
C ARG A 329 -3.87 5.77 -34.07
N LEU A 330 -3.72 5.17 -32.88
CA LEU A 330 -4.12 3.80 -32.59
C LEU A 330 -5.63 3.61 -32.80
N ALA A 331 -6.47 4.52 -32.28
CA ALA A 331 -7.91 4.49 -32.51
C ALA A 331 -8.23 4.56 -34.01
N SER A 332 -7.60 5.48 -34.74
CA SER A 332 -7.81 5.64 -36.18
C SER A 332 -7.42 4.39 -36.97
N ALA A 333 -6.31 3.74 -36.63
CA ALA A 333 -5.90 2.46 -37.23
C ALA A 333 -6.92 1.33 -37.02
N LEU A 334 -7.72 1.42 -35.95
CA LEU A 334 -8.79 0.47 -35.62
C LEU A 334 -10.18 0.95 -36.08
N GLY A 335 -10.24 2.00 -36.91
CA GLY A 335 -11.49 2.55 -37.45
C GLY A 335 -12.32 3.32 -36.42
N ALA A 336 -11.71 3.81 -35.35
CA ALA A 336 -12.34 4.56 -34.27
C ALA A 336 -11.81 6.00 -34.18
N THR A 337 -12.58 6.88 -33.55
CA THR A 337 -12.16 8.24 -33.20
C THR A 337 -12.02 8.33 -31.69
N LEU A 338 -10.85 8.71 -31.20
CA LEU A 338 -10.63 8.88 -29.76
C LEU A 338 -11.40 10.12 -29.26
N PRO A 339 -12.34 9.98 -28.32
CA PRO A 339 -13.02 11.13 -27.73
C PRO A 339 -12.02 12.04 -27.01
N LYS A 340 -12.33 13.34 -26.88
CA LYS A 340 -11.52 14.26 -26.06
C LYS A 340 -11.50 13.78 -24.60
N PRO A 341 -10.39 13.99 -23.86
CA PRO A 341 -10.36 13.70 -22.43
C PRO A 341 -11.42 14.54 -21.70
N ALA A 342 -12.18 13.88 -20.83
CA ALA A 342 -13.03 14.55 -19.86
C ALA A 342 -12.20 14.93 -18.62
N PRO A 343 -12.58 15.98 -17.87
CA PRO A 343 -12.00 16.23 -16.56
C PRO A 343 -12.17 14.99 -15.68
N ARG A 344 -11.08 14.53 -15.05
CA ARG A 344 -11.13 13.45 -14.08
C ARG A 344 -11.25 14.05 -12.67
N PRO A 345 -12.19 13.59 -11.83
CA PRO A 345 -12.21 13.99 -10.43
C PRO A 345 -10.91 13.53 -9.75
N ARG A 346 -10.40 14.37 -8.84
CA ARG A 346 -9.29 13.98 -7.96
C ARG A 346 -9.74 12.85 -7.06
N ARG A 347 -8.84 11.90 -6.77
CA ARG A 347 -9.08 10.87 -5.75
C ARG A 347 -8.90 11.49 -4.37
N ARG A 348 -10.01 11.70 -3.69
CA ARG A 348 -10.09 12.35 -2.38
C ARG A 348 -10.37 11.29 -1.33
N LEU A 349 -9.43 11.10 -0.42
CA LEU A 349 -9.55 10.22 0.73
C LEU A 349 -9.93 11.03 1.97
N LEU A 350 -10.95 10.56 2.69
CA LEU A 350 -11.28 10.95 4.04
C LEU A 350 -10.78 9.84 4.98
N ALA A 351 -9.63 10.09 5.61
CA ALA A 351 -9.10 9.23 6.65
C ALA A 351 -9.63 9.72 8.00
N LEU A 352 -10.12 8.80 8.84
CA LEU A 352 -10.74 9.13 10.11
C LEU A 352 -10.03 8.35 11.22
N ASP A 353 -9.77 9.00 12.35
CA ASP A 353 -9.64 8.24 13.60
C ASP A 353 -11.01 7.70 14.04
N ILE A 354 -11.00 6.75 14.98
CA ILE A 354 -12.23 6.26 15.61
C ILE A 354 -12.54 7.09 16.86
N ASP A 355 -11.57 7.17 17.77
CA ASP A 355 -11.75 7.79 19.08
C ASP A 355 -11.88 9.30 18.96
N GLY A 356 -12.86 9.89 19.64
CA GLY A 356 -13.14 11.34 19.58
C GLY A 356 -13.67 11.85 18.23
N VAL A 357 -13.70 10.99 17.20
CA VAL A 357 -14.11 11.34 15.82
C VAL A 357 -15.40 10.62 15.43
N LEU A 358 -15.44 9.29 15.52
CA LEU A 358 -16.59 8.45 15.17
C LEU A 358 -17.39 8.00 16.41
N ILE A 359 -16.68 7.76 17.52
CA ILE A 359 -17.24 7.31 18.79
C ILE A 359 -16.68 8.19 19.91
N ASP A 360 -17.52 8.58 20.86
CA ASP A 360 -17.07 9.15 22.13
C ASP A 360 -16.73 7.99 23.08
N ALA A 361 -15.44 7.79 23.39
CA ALA A 361 -14.97 6.66 24.20
C ALA A 361 -14.09 7.10 25.38
N ASP A 362 -13.84 8.41 25.53
CA ASP A 362 -12.84 8.95 26.46
C ASP A 362 -13.10 8.55 27.91
N ARG A 363 -14.37 8.59 28.32
CA ARG A 363 -14.76 8.27 29.70
C ARG A 363 -14.48 6.81 30.06
N SER A 364 -14.82 5.91 29.16
CA SER A 364 -14.66 4.46 29.32
C SER A 364 -13.18 4.07 29.46
N PHE A 365 -12.31 4.73 28.71
CA PHE A 365 -10.87 4.48 28.73
C PHE A 365 -10.17 5.07 29.93
N MET A 366 -10.53 6.31 30.28
CA MET A 366 -10.03 6.94 31.49
C MET A 366 -10.31 6.07 32.71
N GLU A 367 -11.50 5.46 32.79
CA GLU A 367 -11.86 4.56 33.88
C GLU A 367 -11.06 3.24 33.85
N ALA A 368 -10.84 2.64 32.67
CA ALA A 368 -10.02 1.44 32.53
C ALA A 368 -8.57 1.67 33.01
N VAL A 369 -7.96 2.77 32.59
CA VAL A 369 -6.62 3.18 33.02
C VAL A 369 -6.61 3.40 34.53
N ALA A 370 -7.58 4.15 35.06
CA ALA A 370 -7.65 4.43 36.49
C ALA A 370 -7.71 3.15 37.33
N ARG A 371 -8.53 2.17 36.92
CA ARG A 371 -8.63 0.86 37.59
C ARG A 371 -7.33 0.05 37.48
N ALA A 372 -6.72 0.02 36.29
CA ALA A 372 -5.45 -0.67 36.07
C ALA A 372 -4.30 -0.08 36.93
N LEU A 373 -4.23 1.25 37.01
CA LEU A 373 -3.24 1.93 37.86
C LEU A 373 -3.53 1.72 39.34
N ALA A 374 -4.80 1.76 39.77
CA ALA A 374 -5.18 1.49 41.15
C ALA A 374 -4.86 0.05 41.58
N GLU A 375 -5.01 -0.93 40.68
CA GLU A 375 -4.64 -2.33 40.94
C GLU A 375 -3.12 -2.48 41.09
N ARG A 376 -2.35 -1.84 40.20
CA ARG A 376 -0.90 -2.03 40.16
C ARG A 376 -0.15 -1.19 41.17
N ARG A 377 -0.63 0.04 41.44
CA ARG A 377 0.02 1.04 42.29
C ARG A 377 -1.04 1.91 42.99
N PRO A 378 -1.74 1.35 44.01
CA PRO A 378 -2.88 2.00 44.66
C PRO A 378 -2.61 3.38 45.27
N SER A 379 -1.34 3.67 45.60
CA SER A 379 -0.90 4.94 46.18
C SER A 379 -0.64 6.04 45.16
N LEU A 380 -0.60 5.73 43.86
CA LEU A 380 -0.41 6.72 42.79
C LEU A 380 -1.67 7.61 42.66
N PRO A 381 -1.58 8.93 42.89
CA PRO A 381 -2.70 9.83 42.64
C PRO A 381 -3.05 9.83 41.15
N TRP A 382 -4.33 9.56 40.84
CA TRP A 382 -4.85 9.57 39.48
C TRP A 382 -6.09 10.46 39.38
N SER A 383 -6.17 11.26 38.33
CA SER A 383 -7.31 12.15 38.07
C SER A 383 -7.48 12.42 36.57
N ASP A 384 -8.66 12.92 36.20
CA ASP A 384 -8.98 13.35 34.83
C ASP A 384 -7.96 14.39 34.32
N ALA A 385 -7.43 15.23 35.21
CA ALA A 385 -6.42 16.23 34.87
C ALA A 385 -5.08 15.59 34.48
N VAL A 386 -4.67 14.51 35.16
CA VAL A 386 -3.46 13.74 34.81
C VAL A 386 -3.65 13.03 33.46
N TYR A 387 -4.79 12.35 33.28
CA TYR A 387 -5.10 11.69 32.00
C TYR A 387 -5.08 12.69 30.83
N THR A 388 -5.74 13.84 31.02
CA THR A 388 -5.77 14.92 30.03
C THR A 388 -4.38 15.49 29.77
N ALA A 389 -3.53 15.64 30.80
CA ALA A 389 -2.15 16.09 30.64
C ALA A 389 -1.32 15.11 29.76
N PHE A 390 -1.49 13.80 29.94
CA PHE A 390 -0.86 12.79 29.07
C PHE A 390 -1.30 12.91 27.61
N LYS A 391 -2.61 12.97 27.35
CA LYS A 391 -3.15 13.13 25.99
C LYS A 391 -2.62 14.40 25.33
N ARG A 392 -2.52 15.50 26.09
CA ARG A 392 -1.97 16.80 25.63
C ARG A 392 -0.47 16.79 25.36
N LEU A 393 0.29 15.94 26.06
CA LEU A 393 1.73 15.78 25.83
C LEU A 393 2.00 15.13 24.45
N GLY A 394 1.11 14.23 24.03
CA GLY A 394 1.31 13.37 22.87
C GLY A 394 2.30 12.24 23.15
N GLY A 395 2.29 11.22 22.31
CA GLY A 395 3.01 9.95 22.50
C GLY A 395 2.29 8.95 23.42
N PHE A 396 1.09 9.26 23.90
CA PHE A 396 0.29 8.46 24.85
C PHE A 396 -1.15 8.26 24.37
N ASN A 397 -1.34 8.18 23.05
CA ASN A 397 -2.66 8.09 22.45
C ASN A 397 -3.40 6.79 22.72
N ASN A 398 -2.70 5.69 22.96
CA ASN A 398 -3.31 4.44 23.43
C ASN A 398 -3.21 4.33 24.96
N ASP A 399 -4.21 3.69 25.56
CA ASP A 399 -4.37 3.64 27.01
C ASP A 399 -3.32 2.78 27.72
N PHE A 400 -2.78 1.78 27.01
CA PHE A 400 -1.74 0.89 27.51
C PHE A 400 -0.42 1.64 27.71
N ARG A 401 -0.06 2.46 26.72
CA ARG A 401 1.14 3.30 26.74
C ARG A 401 1.01 4.43 27.73
N LEU A 402 -0.19 5.01 27.85
CA LEU A 402 -0.50 5.98 28.90
C LEU A 402 -0.34 5.37 30.30
N ALA A 403 -0.92 4.20 30.55
CA ALA A 403 -0.78 3.49 31.82
C ALA A 403 0.68 3.10 32.10
N ALA A 404 1.41 2.60 31.10
CA ALA A 404 2.85 2.33 31.19
C ALA A 404 3.66 3.60 31.52
N GLY A 405 3.31 4.72 30.89
CA GLY A 405 3.90 6.03 31.14
C GLY A 405 3.67 6.48 32.58
N ALA A 406 2.44 6.38 33.08
CA ALA A 406 2.11 6.73 34.46
C ALA A 406 2.88 5.87 35.47
N LEU A 407 3.01 4.56 35.23
CA LEU A 407 3.79 3.67 36.09
C LEU A 407 5.28 3.99 36.06
N ALA A 408 5.86 4.25 34.89
CA ALA A 408 7.26 4.62 34.74
C ALA A 408 7.57 5.99 35.37
N LEU A 409 6.70 6.98 35.20
CA LEU A 409 6.84 8.27 35.88
C LEU A 409 6.74 8.11 37.39
N ALA A 410 5.83 7.26 37.88
CA ALA A 410 5.74 6.98 39.30
C ALA A 410 7.01 6.25 39.82
N GLU A 411 7.64 5.37 39.02
CA GLU A 411 8.94 4.76 39.35
C GLU A 411 10.06 5.81 39.44
N ALA A 412 10.05 6.83 38.57
CA ALA A 412 11.08 7.85 38.50
C ALA A 412 10.90 8.99 39.52
N TYR A 413 9.67 9.44 39.75
CA TYR A 413 9.34 10.65 40.52
C TYR A 413 8.57 10.36 41.81
N GLY A 414 8.21 9.09 42.07
CA GLY A 414 7.40 8.67 43.21
C GLY A 414 5.89 8.79 42.95
N ASP A 415 5.10 8.43 43.96
CA ASP A 415 3.63 8.42 43.90
C ASP A 415 3.09 9.82 44.16
N VAL A 416 3.40 10.73 43.23
CA VAL A 416 3.01 12.14 43.27
C VAL A 416 1.91 12.41 42.25
N ASP A 417 1.26 13.57 42.36
CA ASP A 417 0.44 14.08 41.27
C ASP A 417 1.33 14.30 40.03
N LEU A 418 1.05 13.54 38.98
CA LEU A 418 1.85 13.55 37.75
C LEU A 418 1.51 14.75 36.85
N GLN A 419 0.40 15.45 37.06
CA GLN A 419 0.01 16.57 36.19
C GLN A 419 1.10 17.65 36.11
N PRO A 420 1.63 18.21 37.22
CA PRO A 420 2.69 19.22 37.15
C PRO A 420 3.99 18.68 36.54
N VAL A 421 4.28 17.40 36.72
CA VAL A 421 5.46 16.73 36.14
C VAL A 421 5.35 16.70 34.62
N ILE A 422 4.20 16.28 34.10
CA ILE A 422 3.90 16.20 32.67
C ILE A 422 3.89 17.60 32.04
N GLU A 423 3.14 18.53 32.62
CA GLU A 423 2.99 19.89 32.11
C GLU A 423 4.32 20.67 32.16
N GLY A 424 5.16 20.40 33.17
CA GLY A 424 6.49 20.98 33.32
C GLY A 424 7.49 20.61 32.22
N THR A 425 7.22 19.57 31.43
CA THR A 425 8.06 19.23 30.26
C THR A 425 7.91 20.24 29.12
N HIS A 426 6.88 21.08 29.14
CA HIS A 426 6.51 21.99 28.06
C HIS A 426 6.38 21.29 26.71
N GLY A 427 5.78 20.08 26.70
CA GLY A 427 5.53 19.30 25.49
C GLY A 427 6.73 18.50 24.97
N ARG A 428 7.88 18.52 25.67
CA ARG A 428 9.08 17.78 25.26
C ARG A 428 9.06 16.28 25.59
N GLY A 429 8.13 15.86 26.46
CA GLY A 429 8.03 14.46 26.89
C GLY A 429 9.20 14.03 27.77
N PHE A 430 9.42 12.72 27.83
CA PHE A 430 10.39 12.05 28.71
C PHE A 430 11.26 11.07 27.90
N PRO A 431 12.13 11.55 27.00
CA PRO A 431 12.94 10.68 26.15
C PRO A 431 13.82 9.69 26.93
N GLU A 432 14.27 10.09 28.13
CA GLU A 432 15.04 9.25 29.04
C GLU A 432 14.27 8.05 29.61
N LEU A 433 12.93 8.08 29.57
CA LEU A 433 12.06 7.00 30.04
C LEU A 433 11.45 6.15 28.92
N GLU A 434 11.71 6.47 27.65
CA GLU A 434 11.08 5.81 26.50
C GLU A 434 11.29 4.28 26.50
N SER A 435 12.52 3.83 26.75
CA SER A 435 12.81 2.39 26.86
C SER A 435 12.02 1.72 28.00
N ARG A 436 11.76 2.47 29.08
CA ARG A 436 10.98 1.97 30.21
C ARG A 436 9.49 1.90 29.87
N PHE A 437 8.95 2.89 29.16
CA PHE A 437 7.58 2.85 28.64
C PHE A 437 7.35 1.59 27.81
N GLN A 438 8.22 1.35 26.83
CA GLN A 438 8.15 0.17 25.94
C GLN A 438 8.23 -1.16 26.72
N THR A 439 9.04 -1.22 27.76
CA THR A 439 9.18 -2.42 28.60
C THR A 439 7.91 -2.71 29.42
N LEU A 440 7.21 -1.66 29.89
CA LEU A 440 6.01 -1.80 30.71
C LEU A 440 4.72 -1.95 29.88
N GLU A 441 4.73 -1.51 28.63
CA GLU A 441 3.54 -1.46 27.76
C GLU A 441 2.82 -2.81 27.63
N PRO A 442 3.48 -3.98 27.41
CA PRO A 442 2.77 -5.26 27.32
C PRO A 442 2.03 -5.65 28.60
N MET A 443 2.61 -5.34 29.78
CA MET A 443 1.96 -5.58 31.07
C MET A 443 0.79 -4.61 31.28
N ALA A 444 1.01 -3.33 30.99
CA ALA A 444 -0.04 -2.32 31.09
C ALA A 444 -1.22 -2.64 30.16
N GLN A 445 -0.94 -3.13 28.95
CA GLN A 445 -1.94 -3.62 28.02
C GLN A 445 -2.81 -4.71 28.64
N ALA A 446 -2.19 -5.78 29.15
CA ALA A 446 -2.94 -6.88 29.77
C ALA A 446 -3.80 -6.40 30.96
N LEU A 447 -3.27 -5.49 31.80
CA LEU A 447 -4.01 -4.94 32.93
C LEU A 447 -5.21 -4.09 32.50
N VAL A 448 -4.98 -3.12 31.61
CA VAL A 448 -6.03 -2.23 31.12
C VAL A 448 -7.11 -3.02 30.38
N GLN A 449 -6.72 -4.00 29.56
CA GLN A 449 -7.65 -4.90 28.87
C GLN A 449 -8.53 -5.74 29.82
N ASN A 450 -8.05 -6.11 31.02
CA ASN A 450 -8.88 -6.81 32.01
C ASN A 450 -10.06 -5.96 32.48
N HIS A 451 -9.88 -4.64 32.54
CA HIS A 451 -10.91 -3.71 32.99
C HIS A 451 -11.86 -3.29 31.86
N TYR A 452 -11.46 -3.48 30.59
CA TYR A 452 -12.26 -3.08 29.43
C TYR A 452 -13.64 -3.70 29.37
N THR A 453 -13.80 -4.97 29.74
CA THR A 453 -15.14 -5.61 29.70
C THR A 453 -16.13 -4.92 30.63
N ASP A 454 -15.64 -4.31 31.71
CA ASP A 454 -16.48 -3.65 32.73
C ASP A 454 -16.57 -2.14 32.56
N THR A 455 -15.66 -1.52 31.79
CA THR A 455 -15.58 -0.06 31.61
C THR A 455 -15.91 0.42 30.20
N ILE A 456 -15.77 -0.43 29.17
CA ILE A 456 -16.11 -0.06 27.80
C ILE A 456 -17.64 0.07 27.66
N GLN A 457 -18.12 1.29 27.86
CA GLN A 457 -19.36 1.77 27.29
C GLN A 457 -18.94 2.59 26.06
N LEU A 458 -18.77 1.94 24.91
CA LEU A 458 -18.62 2.67 23.65
C LEU A 458 -19.88 3.52 23.49
N GLU A 459 -19.76 4.84 23.63
CA GLU A 459 -20.92 5.72 23.62
C GLU A 459 -21.55 5.78 22.23
N ARG A 460 -22.68 6.48 22.11
CA ARG A 460 -23.46 6.58 20.88
C ARG A 460 -22.59 6.98 19.66
N PRO A 461 -22.90 6.46 18.45
CA PRO A 461 -22.25 6.91 17.23
C PRO A 461 -22.42 8.42 17.04
N LEU A 462 -21.33 9.12 16.74
CA LEU A 462 -21.35 10.57 16.50
C LEU A 462 -21.85 10.89 15.07
N ILE A 463 -21.74 9.93 14.15
CA ILE A 463 -22.10 10.07 12.75
C ILE A 463 -22.66 8.77 12.17
N THR A 464 -23.39 8.86 11.06
CA THR A 464 -23.87 7.72 10.28
C THR A 464 -23.03 7.49 9.02
N LEU A 465 -23.03 6.26 8.50
CA LEU A 465 -22.37 5.95 7.22
C LEU A 465 -22.92 6.78 6.05
N ALA A 466 -24.23 7.04 6.03
CA ALA A 466 -24.87 7.82 4.97
C ALA A 466 -24.36 9.27 4.93
N GLU A 467 -24.15 9.88 6.08
CA GLU A 467 -23.55 11.22 6.20
C GLU A 467 -22.11 11.25 5.68
N LEU A 468 -21.30 10.23 5.98
CA LEU A 468 -19.94 10.11 5.46
C LEU A 468 -19.92 9.91 3.94
N GLN A 469 -20.75 9.01 3.42
CA GLN A 469 -20.87 8.73 1.99
C GLN A 469 -21.35 9.94 1.18
N ALA A 470 -22.15 10.83 1.78
CA ALA A 470 -22.62 12.05 1.14
C ALA A 470 -21.47 12.99 0.73
N THR A 471 -20.29 12.86 1.36
CA THR A 471 -19.10 13.66 1.00
C THR A 471 -18.48 13.28 -0.34
N GLY A 472 -18.85 12.14 -0.94
CA GLY A 472 -18.28 11.66 -2.20
C GLY A 472 -16.79 11.31 -2.14
N ARG A 473 -16.21 11.22 -0.94
CA ARG A 473 -14.81 10.87 -0.70
C ARG A 473 -14.69 9.36 -0.45
N ASP A 474 -13.55 8.78 -0.82
CA ASP A 474 -13.18 7.45 -0.36
C ASP A 474 -13.01 7.48 1.17
N LEU A 475 -13.41 6.43 1.87
CA LEU A 475 -13.44 6.38 3.33
C LEU A 475 -12.44 5.35 3.85
N ALA A 476 -11.62 5.75 4.82
CA ALA A 476 -10.70 4.83 5.50
C ALA A 476 -10.50 5.20 6.97
N ILE A 477 -10.01 4.22 7.73
CA ILE A 477 -9.71 4.36 9.15
C ILE A 477 -8.21 4.27 9.37
N LEU A 478 -7.69 5.20 10.18
CA LEU A 478 -6.39 5.05 10.82
C LEU A 478 -6.59 5.17 12.33
N THR A 479 -6.49 4.04 13.03
CA THR A 479 -6.69 3.99 14.47
C THR A 479 -5.53 3.33 15.18
N GLY A 480 -5.31 3.73 16.43
CA GLY A 480 -4.42 3.02 17.35
C GLY A 480 -5.06 1.81 18.03
N ARG A 481 -6.36 1.57 17.80
CA ARG A 481 -7.11 0.47 18.42
C ARG A 481 -6.67 -0.89 17.88
N PRO A 482 -6.53 -1.90 18.74
CA PRO A 482 -6.24 -3.25 18.29
C PRO A 482 -7.48 -3.89 17.61
N PRO A 483 -7.28 -4.89 16.73
CA PRO A 483 -8.37 -5.51 15.98
C PRO A 483 -9.54 -6.03 16.83
N GLU A 484 -9.29 -6.54 18.04
CA GLU A 484 -10.33 -7.02 18.94
C GLU A 484 -11.30 -5.91 19.40
N GLU A 485 -10.79 -4.68 19.57
CA GLU A 485 -11.62 -3.53 19.95
C GLU A 485 -12.36 -2.94 18.76
N LEU A 486 -11.81 -3.07 17.55
CA LEU A 486 -12.48 -2.63 16.33
C LEU A 486 -13.82 -3.33 16.14
N VAL A 487 -13.90 -4.64 16.45
CA VAL A 487 -15.16 -5.39 16.38
C VAL A 487 -16.25 -4.77 17.27
N LEU A 488 -15.88 -4.33 18.48
CA LEU A 488 -16.82 -3.66 19.38
C LEU A 488 -17.19 -2.26 18.85
N ALA A 489 -16.22 -1.51 18.33
CA ALA A 489 -16.46 -0.21 17.72
C ALA A 489 -17.47 -0.31 16.56
N TRP A 490 -17.34 -1.33 15.71
CA TRP A 490 -18.27 -1.60 14.60
C TRP A 490 -19.69 -1.94 15.07
N GLN A 491 -19.82 -2.70 16.15
CA GLN A 491 -21.14 -2.99 16.74
C GLN A 491 -21.85 -1.71 17.21
N VAL A 492 -21.10 -0.77 17.79
CA VAL A 492 -21.66 0.50 18.26
C VAL A 492 -21.96 1.47 17.11
N LEU A 493 -21.10 1.52 16.11
CA LEU A 493 -21.33 2.32 14.91
C LEU A 493 -22.49 1.80 14.07
N GLY A 494 -22.74 0.48 14.11
CA GLY A 494 -23.73 -0.17 13.25
C GLY A 494 -23.30 -0.26 11.79
N PHE A 495 -22.03 0.02 11.48
CA PHE A 495 -21.43 -0.11 10.15
C PHE A 495 -19.91 -0.34 10.26
N GLU A 496 -19.35 -0.87 9.17
CA GLU A 496 -17.92 -1.11 9.01
C GLU A 496 -17.38 -0.37 7.80
N LEU A 497 -16.12 0.05 7.87
CA LEU A 497 -15.37 0.50 6.71
C LEU A 497 -14.34 -0.58 6.32
N PRO A 498 -14.19 -0.88 5.02
CA PRO A 498 -13.36 -2.00 4.58
C PRO A 498 -11.85 -1.76 4.77
N ALA A 499 -11.42 -0.50 4.66
CA ALA A 499 -10.02 -0.12 4.74
C ALA A 499 -9.69 0.44 6.11
N VAL A 500 -8.96 -0.36 6.88
CA VAL A 500 -8.53 -0.06 8.23
C VAL A 500 -7.04 -0.30 8.31
N CYS A 501 -6.31 0.72 8.75
CA CYS A 501 -4.96 0.62 9.30
C CYS A 501 -5.07 0.66 10.84
N ASP A 502 -4.65 -0.42 11.49
CA ASP A 502 -4.83 -0.62 12.94
C ASP A 502 -3.51 -0.96 13.65
N ALA A 503 -3.58 -1.22 14.97
CA ALA A 503 -2.54 -1.12 16.01
C ALA A 503 -1.19 -1.84 15.83
N ALA A 504 -0.84 -2.34 14.64
CA ALA A 504 0.50 -2.80 14.33
C ALA A 504 1.54 -1.73 14.74
N PRO A 505 2.67 -2.12 15.38
CA PRO A 505 3.57 -1.17 16.02
C PRO A 505 4.04 0.00 15.13
N HIS A 506 4.31 -0.26 13.84
CA HIS A 506 4.74 0.76 12.89
C HIS A 506 3.62 1.67 12.39
N LEU A 507 2.34 1.32 12.60
CA LEU A 507 1.17 2.10 12.17
C LEU A 507 0.67 3.06 13.25
N ARG A 508 1.24 2.98 14.46
CA ARG A 508 0.80 3.77 15.61
C ARG A 508 1.21 5.24 15.47
N LYS A 509 0.22 6.12 15.56
CA LYS A 509 0.41 7.58 15.58
C LYS A 509 1.31 7.97 16.77
N PRO A 510 2.25 8.92 16.60
CA PRO A 510 2.40 9.87 15.49
C PRO A 510 3.17 9.35 14.26
N GLU A 511 3.50 8.05 14.16
CA GLU A 511 4.18 7.52 12.97
C GLU A 511 3.31 7.68 11.71
N PRO A 512 3.90 8.11 10.56
CA PRO A 512 3.14 8.41 9.36
C PRO A 512 2.76 7.18 8.52
N ALA A 513 3.28 6.00 8.88
CA ALA A 513 3.19 4.81 8.02
C ALA A 513 1.73 4.45 7.67
N GLY A 514 0.81 4.53 8.64
CA GLY A 514 -0.61 4.28 8.41
C GLY A 514 -1.22 5.17 7.34
N LEU A 515 -0.98 6.50 7.39
CA LEU A 515 -1.46 7.43 6.37
C LEU A 515 -0.80 7.20 5.00
N LEU A 516 0.48 6.86 4.98
CA LEU A 516 1.20 6.56 3.73
C LEU A 516 0.67 5.28 3.07
N GLN A 517 0.35 4.26 3.88
CA GLN A 517 -0.30 3.04 3.41
C GLN A 517 -1.69 3.33 2.85
N LEU A 518 -2.51 4.13 3.54
CA LEU A 518 -3.83 4.52 3.04
C LEU A 518 -3.73 5.34 1.75
N ALA A 519 -2.80 6.29 1.68
CA ALA A 519 -2.57 7.08 0.47
C ALA A 519 -2.20 6.21 -0.74
N ASP A 520 -1.40 5.16 -0.54
CA ASP A 520 -1.07 4.19 -1.59
C ASP A 520 -2.22 3.21 -1.89
N ALA A 521 -2.89 2.69 -0.85
CA ALA A 521 -4.02 1.78 -0.96
C ALA A 521 -5.17 2.36 -1.79
N PHE A 522 -5.47 3.65 -1.61
CA PHE A 522 -6.51 4.38 -2.34
C PHE A 522 -5.99 5.17 -3.54
N ARG A 523 -4.67 5.16 -3.77
CA ARG A 523 -4.03 5.99 -4.80
C ARG A 523 -4.50 7.45 -4.68
N ALA A 524 -4.58 7.94 -3.44
CA ALA A 524 -5.15 9.22 -3.11
C ALA A 524 -4.29 10.36 -3.69
N GLU A 525 -4.95 11.41 -4.15
CA GLU A 525 -4.33 12.65 -4.59
C GLU A 525 -4.50 13.76 -3.55
N GLU A 526 -5.57 13.66 -2.77
CA GLU A 526 -5.88 14.50 -1.63
C GLU A 526 -6.27 13.61 -0.46
N ILE A 527 -5.66 13.83 0.70
CA ILE A 527 -6.01 13.18 1.96
C ILE A 527 -6.45 14.26 2.93
N LEU A 528 -7.69 14.14 3.41
CA LEU A 528 -8.15 14.83 4.60
C LEU A 528 -8.12 13.83 5.75
N PHE A 529 -7.24 14.05 6.73
CA PHE A 529 -7.25 13.27 7.96
C PHE A 529 -7.99 14.03 9.06
N VAL A 530 -8.97 13.36 9.67
CA VAL A 530 -9.75 13.92 10.77
C VAL A 530 -9.32 13.24 12.07
N GLY A 531 -8.89 14.04 13.02
CA GLY A 531 -8.42 13.58 14.33
C GLY A 531 -8.68 14.60 15.42
N ASP A 532 -8.58 14.17 16.66
CA ASP A 532 -8.87 14.95 17.86
C ASP A 532 -7.62 15.12 18.76
N THR A 533 -6.47 14.57 18.35
CA THR A 533 -5.23 14.63 19.13
C THR A 533 -4.06 15.31 18.41
N ILE A 534 -3.05 15.72 19.20
CA ILE A 534 -1.78 16.27 18.67
C ILE A 534 -0.99 15.24 17.84
N ASP A 535 -1.09 13.96 18.18
CA ASP A 535 -0.38 12.91 17.44
C ASP A 535 -1.03 12.64 16.09
N ASP A 536 -2.34 12.87 15.92
CA ASP A 536 -2.98 12.85 14.61
C ASP A 536 -2.42 13.94 13.71
N ALA A 537 -2.32 15.16 14.24
CA ALA A 537 -1.75 16.28 13.53
C ALA A 537 -0.29 16.01 13.15
N ARG A 538 0.52 15.49 14.08
CA ARG A 538 1.93 15.11 13.85
C ARG A 538 2.06 14.00 12.80
N CYS A 539 1.21 12.97 12.86
CA CYS A 539 1.15 11.88 11.89
C CYS A 539 0.94 12.43 10.47
N LEU A 540 -0.04 13.31 10.27
CA LEU A 540 -0.28 13.90 8.96
C LEU A 540 0.89 14.77 8.47
N ARG A 541 1.54 15.55 9.35
CA ARG A 541 2.69 16.38 8.90
C ARG A 541 3.90 15.53 8.55
N ALA A 542 4.16 14.47 9.30
CA ALA A 542 5.21 13.52 8.97
C ALA A 542 4.94 12.81 7.63
N ALA A 543 3.68 12.44 7.36
CA ALA A 543 3.29 11.85 6.07
C ALA A 543 3.47 12.86 4.92
N ALA A 544 3.06 14.11 5.13
CA ALA A 544 3.22 15.19 4.15
C ALA A 544 4.67 15.48 3.79
N ALA A 545 5.59 15.40 4.76
CA ALA A 545 7.03 15.58 4.52
C ALA A 545 7.63 14.45 3.65
N LEU A 546 7.13 13.22 3.78
CA LEU A 546 7.60 12.06 3.00
C LEU A 546 6.99 11.99 1.60
N ARG A 547 5.81 12.57 1.41
CA ARG A 547 5.06 12.61 0.14
C ARG A 547 4.52 14.01 -0.16
N PRO A 548 5.40 14.99 -0.45
CA PRO A 548 5.00 16.36 -0.71
C PRO A 548 4.23 16.52 -2.02
N GLU A 549 4.24 15.51 -2.90
CA GLU A 549 3.49 15.53 -4.16
C GLU A 549 1.96 15.29 -4.00
N LEU A 550 1.50 14.91 -2.81
CA LEU A 550 0.08 14.78 -2.49
C LEU A 550 -0.45 16.00 -1.74
N GLN A 551 -1.75 16.25 -1.85
CA GLN A 551 -2.40 17.28 -1.06
C GLN A 551 -2.82 16.70 0.31
N TRP A 552 -2.24 17.21 1.38
CA TRP A 552 -2.56 16.81 2.75
C TRP A 552 -3.32 17.91 3.48
N ARG A 553 -4.41 17.55 4.14
CA ARG A 553 -5.26 18.44 4.92
C ARG A 553 -5.60 17.78 6.24
N PHE A 554 -5.66 18.56 7.31
CA PHE A 554 -6.08 18.07 8.61
C PHE A 554 -7.35 18.78 9.04
N ALA A 555 -8.24 18.03 9.68
CA ALA A 555 -9.37 18.57 10.41
C ALA A 555 -9.23 18.19 11.89
N ALA A 556 -8.99 19.20 12.71
CA ALA A 556 -8.88 19.10 14.15
C ALA A 556 -10.28 19.15 14.78
N LEU A 557 -10.64 18.12 15.53
CA LEU A 557 -11.90 18.02 16.26
C LEU A 557 -11.72 18.22 17.77
N GLY A 558 -12.83 18.49 18.45
CA GLY A 558 -12.88 18.47 19.92
C GLY A 558 -12.54 19.81 20.59
N PRO A 559 -12.65 19.87 21.94
CA PRO A 559 -12.51 21.10 22.71
C PRO A 559 -11.07 21.62 22.76
N ASP A 560 -10.07 20.74 22.67
CA ASP A 560 -8.65 21.08 22.76
C ASP A 560 -7.99 21.33 21.38
N ARG A 561 -8.77 21.32 20.29
CA ARG A 561 -8.29 21.44 18.90
C ARG A 561 -7.34 22.60 18.63
N ASP A 562 -7.57 23.75 19.24
CA ASP A 562 -6.75 24.96 19.04
C ASP A 562 -5.31 24.81 19.54
N ARG A 563 -5.00 23.74 20.30
CA ARG A 563 -3.65 23.45 20.78
C ARG A 563 -2.76 22.79 19.73
N PHE A 564 -3.34 22.11 18.76
CA PHE A 564 -2.62 21.31 17.78
C PHE A 564 -3.03 21.59 16.33
N ALA A 565 -4.14 22.29 16.10
CA ALA A 565 -4.49 22.85 14.80
C ALA A 565 -3.53 23.97 14.40
N LEU A 566 -3.10 23.96 13.14
CA LEU A 566 -2.44 25.07 12.48
C LEU A 566 -3.47 26.02 11.85
N PRO A 567 -3.12 27.29 11.55
CA PRO A 567 -4.04 28.26 10.96
C PRO A 567 -4.71 27.81 9.65
N GLU A 568 -4.04 26.96 8.88
CA GLU A 568 -4.53 26.39 7.62
C GLU A 568 -5.42 25.14 7.78
N ASP A 569 -5.48 24.57 8.99
CA ASP A 569 -6.29 23.38 9.25
C ASP A 569 -7.77 23.73 9.40
N LEU A 570 -8.63 22.75 9.11
CA LEU A 570 -10.03 22.85 9.48
C LEU A 570 -10.16 22.61 10.98
N SER A 571 -10.89 23.47 11.68
CA SER A 571 -11.09 23.37 13.14
C SER A 571 -12.58 23.43 13.43
N THR A 572 -13.14 22.32 13.91
CA THR A 572 -14.58 22.19 14.18
C THR A 572 -14.81 21.48 15.51
N ALA A 573 -15.96 21.71 16.16
CA ALA A 573 -16.24 21.06 17.44
C ALA A 573 -16.48 19.56 17.28
N SER A 574 -17.14 19.14 16.20
CA SER A 574 -17.46 17.75 15.90
C SER A 574 -17.32 17.44 14.42
N LEU A 575 -17.24 16.14 14.09
CA LEU A 575 -17.26 15.68 12.70
C LEU A 575 -18.54 16.12 11.96
N ARG A 576 -19.68 16.20 12.66
CA ARG A 576 -20.94 16.63 12.06
C ARG A 576 -20.91 18.09 11.60
N ASP A 577 -20.16 18.95 12.30
CA ASP A 577 -19.98 20.35 11.92
C ASP A 577 -19.02 20.50 10.72
N LEU A 578 -18.13 19.52 10.51
CA LEU A 578 -17.20 19.48 9.39
C LEU A 578 -17.89 19.10 8.07
N LEU A 579 -18.83 18.15 8.09
CA LEU A 579 -19.42 17.58 6.86
C LEU A 579 -20.04 18.63 5.90
N PRO A 580 -20.78 19.65 6.36
CA PRO A 580 -21.28 20.70 5.46
C PRO A 580 -20.16 21.41 4.69
N LEU A 581 -19.04 21.70 5.34
CA LEU A 581 -17.88 22.34 4.71
C LEU A 581 -17.28 21.45 3.62
N LEU A 582 -17.24 20.13 3.85
CA LEU A 582 -16.73 19.19 2.85
C LEU A 582 -17.67 19.07 1.64
N ASN A 583 -18.98 19.18 1.87
CA ASN A 583 -19.97 19.12 0.80
C ASN A 583 -19.95 20.38 -0.07
N GLU A 584 -19.59 21.55 0.47
CA GLU A 584 -19.40 22.79 -0.30
C GLU A 584 -18.17 22.71 -1.24
N GLU A 585 -17.22 21.82 -0.98
CA GLU A 585 -16.03 21.60 -1.81
C GLU A 585 -16.22 20.61 -2.96
N LEU A 586 -17.42 20.00 -3.06
CA LEU A 586 -17.76 19.13 -4.17
C LEU A 586 -18.00 19.98 -5.43
N PRO A 587 -17.29 19.69 -6.54
CA PRO A 587 -17.41 20.44 -7.79
C PRO A 587 -18.74 20.24 -8.51
#